data_AF-A0A811LA15-F1
#
_entry.id   AF-A0A811LA15-F1
#
_cell.length_a   1.000
_cell.length_b   1.000
_cell.length_c   1.000
_cell.angle_alpha   90.00
_cell.angle_beta   90.00
_cell.angle_gamma   90.00
#
_symmetry.space_group_name_H-M   'P 1'
#
loop_
_entity.id
_entity.type
_entity.pdbx_description
1 polymer ?
#
loop_
_entity_poly.entity_id
_entity_poly.type
_entity_poly.pdbx_seq_one_letter_code
_entity_poly.pdbx_strand_id
1 'polypeptide(L)'
;MDPSPSSGVYSPEFMDYESDGRASTVSFSAQSPATLAAQSDTTFVIKHNATAELYQQFKDDVDYIFTGNASVKDQNTLLSRIPMTLEALITAFNDEKQYLMGEVLCNWAIKQQKLTVATLWTQQQNYNLLSAIDTQFEYFGELLEQTLSGLNYLAEHFPNRGFEEFLTRVKHITHYFLFYSIIVSKQPPSVVVKCGEAENHRRSRFWFNTEIRILGGRAFNLHKNSENLQVQCFLITDDTAKRLLSNAYHEVYENEEFLIEPPASILHSEIHHGLAAKFDDMRVSKKGQLRRDSVATKRYCLCYNIRVTASHGIDLIGKKVSLPFAILVGPKTDVEAKLFLERSFADLVRKPLSDTPTIASYRDMADALEMKFQSILETPQKSTDTIPLIQPKPFSNNIKHHIIHRLKPDNNAQIALENFMKLPVAEEFCLKRGSTTEGEWKLVPYYEWFFKLAEMLNKYMLQMWNDGLIYGFCGKDEAEHLLNDCPRSTLLVRFSDIEFGKIKVSVKDRTGVIRHHWYDQTDLQSRPLSRELLSNNKYNGVEFIYPNFQIDMALGGREAGNTNVRKPRHLQPTPVYFDNQEAAVANF
;
A
#
# COMPACT_ATOMS: atom_id res chain seq x y z
N MET A 1 -3.46 -3.29 64.67
CA MET A 1 -4.12 -4.47 65.28
C MET A 1 -5.48 -4.57 64.59
N ASP A 2 -5.45 -4.95 63.32
CA ASP A 2 -5.61 -6.33 62.81
C ASP A 2 -7.06 -6.80 62.92
N PRO A 3 -7.62 -7.28 61.81
CA PRO A 3 -7.29 -8.64 61.42
C PRO A 3 -7.04 -8.85 59.92
N SER A 4 -6.16 -9.81 59.63
CA SER A 4 -6.09 -10.55 58.36
C SER A 4 -7.36 -11.43 58.21
N PRO A 5 -7.75 -11.85 56.99
CA PRO A 5 -7.06 -12.97 56.33
C PRO A 5 -6.96 -12.92 54.79
N SER A 6 -5.98 -13.70 54.32
CA SER A 6 -5.82 -14.37 53.01
C SER A 6 -7.11 -15.06 52.52
N SER A 7 -7.35 -15.49 51.29
CA SER A 7 -6.69 -15.61 49.99
C SER A 7 -7.69 -16.39 49.14
N GLY A 8 -7.90 -16.07 47.86
CA GLY A 8 -8.79 -16.88 47.01
C GLY A 8 -8.77 -16.45 45.55
N VAL A 9 -8.32 -17.38 44.71
CA VAL A 9 -8.19 -17.33 43.24
C VAL A 9 -9.57 -17.30 42.58
N TYR A 10 -9.77 -16.47 41.54
CA TYR A 10 -10.90 -16.61 40.61
C TYR A 10 -10.52 -16.22 39.17
N SER A 11 -10.80 -17.13 38.24
CA SER A 11 -10.89 -16.92 36.80
C SER A 11 -12.17 -16.14 36.45
N PRO A 12 -12.22 -15.32 35.39
CA PRO A 12 -13.47 -14.73 34.92
C PRO A 12 -14.03 -15.46 33.68
N GLU A 13 -15.20 -16.07 33.85
CA GLU A 13 -16.14 -16.40 32.78
C GLU A 13 -17.17 -15.26 32.62
N PHE A 14 -17.68 -15.18 31.40
CA PHE A 14 -18.67 -14.25 30.87
C PHE A 14 -19.93 -14.09 31.76
N MET A 15 -20.41 -12.85 31.88
CA MET A 15 -21.80 -12.57 32.25
C MET A 15 -22.42 -11.49 31.37
N ASP A 16 -23.54 -11.87 30.77
CA ASP A 16 -24.60 -11.01 30.24
C ASP A 16 -25.11 -10.03 31.30
N TYR A 17 -25.47 -8.82 30.86
CA TYR A 17 -26.35 -7.95 31.63
C TYR A 17 -27.47 -7.42 30.73
N GLU A 18 -28.67 -7.92 31.02
CA GLU A 18 -29.95 -7.33 30.63
C GLU A 18 -30.16 -5.96 31.30
N SER A 19 -31.01 -5.20 30.64
CA SER A 19 -31.41 -3.81 30.87
C SER A 19 -31.99 -3.52 32.25
N ASP A 20 -31.70 -2.32 32.76
CA ASP A 20 -32.69 -1.55 33.50
C ASP A 20 -32.61 -0.06 33.15
N GLY A 21 -33.76 0.47 32.71
CA GLY A 21 -33.89 1.80 32.17
C GLY A 21 -34.06 2.87 33.24
N ARG A 22 -33.43 4.03 33.03
CA ARG A 22 -34.03 5.33 33.34
C ARG A 22 -33.46 6.39 32.41
N ALA A 23 -34.39 6.99 31.69
CA ALA A 23 -34.17 7.87 30.56
C ALA A 23 -33.60 9.24 30.96
N SER A 24 -32.57 9.66 30.22
CA SER A 24 -32.33 11.06 29.86
C SER A 24 -32.48 11.15 28.34
N THR A 25 -33.71 11.44 27.90
CA THR A 25 -34.07 11.63 26.49
C THR A 25 -33.40 12.90 25.96
N VAL A 26 -32.24 12.75 25.34
CA VAL A 26 -31.78 13.67 24.30
C VAL A 26 -32.35 13.11 22.99
N SER A 27 -33.32 13.81 22.41
CA SER A 27 -33.96 13.43 21.16
C SER A 27 -32.96 13.53 20.00
N PHE A 28 -32.36 12.42 19.63
CA PHE A 28 -31.70 12.25 18.33
C PHE A 28 -32.78 12.13 17.25
N SER A 29 -33.20 13.26 16.68
CA SER A 29 -34.10 13.30 15.53
C SER A 29 -33.38 13.94 14.33
N ALA A 30 -32.56 13.13 13.65
CA ALA A 30 -32.25 13.19 12.22
C ALA A 30 -31.17 12.12 11.95
N GLN A 31 -31.58 10.91 11.55
CA GLN A 31 -30.63 9.94 11.02
C GLN A 31 -30.14 10.46 9.65
N SER A 32 -28.87 10.85 9.61
CA SER A 32 -28.14 11.23 8.40
C SER A 32 -28.15 10.08 7.38
N PRO A 33 -28.31 10.34 6.08
CA PRO A 33 -28.30 9.31 5.04
C PRO A 33 -26.90 8.73 4.75
N ALA A 34 -25.90 9.00 5.58
CA ALA A 34 -24.55 8.47 5.45
C ALA A 34 -24.52 6.93 5.42
N THR A 35 -23.80 6.32 4.48
CA THR A 35 -23.57 4.86 4.49
C THR A 35 -22.90 4.41 5.79
N LEU A 36 -23.13 3.17 6.24
CA LEU A 36 -22.51 2.59 7.45
C LEU A 36 -20.98 2.80 7.53
N ALA A 37 -20.29 2.83 6.38
CA ALA A 37 -18.86 3.09 6.31
C ALA A 37 -18.50 4.55 6.57
N ALA A 38 -19.25 5.51 6.01
CA ALA A 38 -19.05 6.94 6.27
C ALA A 38 -19.42 7.32 7.73
N GLN A 39 -20.36 6.60 8.33
CA GLN A 39 -20.76 6.78 9.74
C GLN A 39 -19.70 6.35 10.75
N SER A 40 -18.66 5.60 10.33
CA SER A 40 -17.58 5.17 11.23
C SER A 40 -16.68 6.32 11.70
N ASP A 41 -16.69 7.44 10.97
CA ASP A 41 -15.98 8.66 11.33
C ASP A 41 -16.89 9.62 12.10
N THR A 42 -16.78 9.60 13.43
CA THR A 42 -17.61 10.43 14.31
C THR A 42 -17.39 11.92 14.11
N THR A 43 -16.17 12.35 13.78
CA THR A 43 -15.85 13.77 13.60
C THR A 43 -16.44 14.28 12.29
N PHE A 44 -16.37 13.49 11.22
CA PHE A 44 -17.09 13.77 9.98
C PHE A 44 -18.59 13.95 10.25
N VAL A 45 -19.23 12.99 10.92
CA VAL A 45 -20.68 13.02 11.18
C VAL A 45 -21.09 14.29 11.94
N ILE A 46 -20.33 14.68 12.97
CA ILE A 46 -20.61 15.90 13.76
C ILE A 46 -20.53 17.15 12.88
N LYS A 47 -19.42 17.31 12.12
CA LYS A 47 -19.21 18.49 11.27
C LYS A 47 -20.25 18.54 10.14
N HIS A 48 -20.47 17.41 9.48
CA HIS A 48 -21.43 17.31 8.38
C HIS A 48 -22.86 17.62 8.82
N ASN A 49 -23.31 17.10 9.97
CA ASN A 49 -24.63 17.41 10.50
C ASN A 49 -24.77 18.90 10.83
N ALA A 50 -23.75 19.53 11.42
CA ALA A 50 -23.77 20.97 11.69
C ALA A 50 -23.89 21.80 10.40
N THR A 51 -23.16 21.43 9.34
CA THR A 51 -23.29 22.06 8.02
C THR A 51 -24.67 21.81 7.41
N ALA A 52 -25.19 20.58 7.50
CA ALA A 52 -26.48 20.19 6.96
C ALA A 52 -27.65 20.92 7.64
N GLU A 53 -27.58 21.14 8.96
CA GLU A 53 -28.59 21.92 9.71
C GLU A 53 -28.65 23.37 9.23
N LEU A 54 -27.50 24.01 9.01
CA LEU A 54 -27.43 25.38 8.47
C LEU A 54 -27.91 25.43 7.01
N TYR A 55 -27.56 24.42 6.21
CA TYR A 55 -28.06 24.27 4.84
C TYR A 55 -29.58 24.11 4.83
N GLN A 56 -30.15 23.31 5.72
CA GLN A 56 -31.60 23.10 5.79
C GLN A 56 -32.34 24.40 6.07
N GLN A 57 -31.82 25.25 6.97
CA GLN A 57 -32.38 26.58 7.22
C GLN A 57 -32.33 27.46 5.96
N PHE A 58 -31.22 27.44 5.23
CA PHE A 58 -31.10 28.16 3.97
C PHE A 58 -32.09 27.63 2.92
N LYS A 59 -32.20 26.31 2.78
CA LYS A 59 -33.08 25.65 1.83
C LYS A 59 -34.55 25.98 2.11
N ASP A 60 -34.99 25.91 3.36
CA ASP A 60 -36.36 26.22 3.75
C ASP A 60 -36.72 27.68 3.39
N ASP A 61 -35.78 28.61 3.58
CA ASP A 61 -35.95 30.03 3.22
C ASP A 61 -36.08 30.23 1.71
N VAL A 62 -35.23 29.57 0.94
CA VAL A 62 -35.23 29.64 -0.53
C VAL A 62 -36.48 29.00 -1.10
N ASP A 63 -36.86 27.81 -0.63
CA ASP A 63 -38.05 27.09 -1.09
C ASP A 63 -39.32 27.88 -0.78
N TYR A 64 -39.42 28.51 0.39
CA TYR A 64 -40.56 29.35 0.72
C TYR A 64 -40.70 30.54 -0.24
N ILE A 65 -39.58 31.19 -0.60
CA ILE A 65 -39.56 32.25 -1.62
C ILE A 65 -39.95 31.67 -2.99
N PHE A 66 -39.45 30.48 -3.34
CA PHE A 66 -39.68 29.82 -4.63
C PHE A 66 -41.15 29.44 -4.84
N THR A 67 -41.85 28.98 -3.80
CA THR A 67 -43.28 28.58 -3.91
C THR A 67 -44.22 29.73 -4.27
N GLY A 68 -43.77 30.99 -4.21
CA GLY A 68 -44.58 32.16 -4.54
C GLY A 68 -45.72 32.44 -3.54
N ASN A 69 -45.81 31.66 -2.45
CA ASN A 69 -46.85 31.78 -1.42
C ASN A 69 -46.49 32.81 -0.34
N ALA A 70 -45.28 33.38 -0.38
CA ALA A 70 -44.82 34.37 0.57
C ALA A 70 -45.50 35.73 0.33
N SER A 71 -46.01 36.37 1.39
CA SER A 71 -46.40 37.77 1.27
C SER A 71 -45.17 38.64 0.99
N VAL A 72 -45.35 39.81 0.34
CA VAL A 72 -44.25 40.75 0.05
C VAL A 72 -43.48 41.15 1.33
N LYS A 73 -44.16 41.17 2.49
CA LYS A 73 -43.54 41.46 3.78
C LYS A 73 -42.65 40.31 4.25
N ASP A 74 -43.15 39.07 4.17
CA ASP A 74 -42.41 37.87 4.58
C ASP A 74 -41.21 37.63 3.68
N GLN A 75 -41.37 37.85 2.38
CA GLN A 75 -40.27 37.76 1.40
C GLN A 75 -39.15 38.75 1.71
N ASN A 76 -39.47 39.99 2.08
CA ASN A 76 -38.46 40.97 2.47
C ASN A 76 -37.75 40.60 3.78
N THR A 77 -38.47 40.04 4.75
CA THR A 77 -37.87 39.54 6.00
C THR A 77 -36.92 38.37 5.74
N LEU A 78 -37.32 37.40 4.92
CA LEU A 78 -36.48 36.26 4.55
C LEU A 78 -35.24 36.69 3.76
N LEU A 79 -35.40 37.56 2.77
CA LEU A 79 -34.28 38.12 2.01
C LEU A 79 -33.28 38.89 2.89
N SER A 80 -33.72 39.44 4.02
CA SER A 80 -32.83 40.07 5.01
C SER A 80 -32.14 39.08 5.95
N ARG A 81 -32.73 37.90 6.17
CA ARG A 81 -32.17 36.83 7.02
C ARG A 81 -31.16 35.96 6.27
N ILE A 82 -31.44 35.61 5.02
CA ILE A 82 -30.63 34.69 4.21
C ILE A 82 -29.13 35.02 4.24
N PRO A 83 -28.68 36.30 4.11
CA PRO A 83 -27.25 36.62 4.19
C PRO A 83 -26.58 36.19 5.49
N MET A 84 -27.26 36.29 6.64
CA MET A 84 -26.71 35.85 7.93
C MET A 84 -26.56 34.32 7.99
N THR A 85 -27.57 33.60 7.49
CA THR A 85 -27.52 32.14 7.38
C THR A 85 -26.41 31.69 6.43
N LEU A 86 -26.23 32.39 5.31
CA LEU A 86 -25.16 32.12 4.34
C LEU A 86 -23.77 32.34 4.93
N GLU A 87 -23.55 33.37 5.75
CA GLU A 87 -22.26 33.55 6.44
C GLU A 87 -21.94 32.38 7.37
N ALA A 88 -22.91 31.98 8.19
CA ALA A 88 -22.76 30.83 9.09
C ALA A 88 -22.49 29.54 8.29
N LEU A 89 -23.24 29.33 7.20
CA LEU A 89 -23.08 28.18 6.31
C LEU A 89 -21.69 28.16 5.63
N ILE A 90 -21.19 29.31 5.16
CA ILE A 90 -19.84 29.42 4.58
C ILE A 90 -18.77 29.11 5.63
N THR A 91 -18.93 29.55 6.88
CA THR A 91 -18.03 29.17 7.97
C THR A 91 -18.03 27.67 8.20
N ALA A 92 -19.20 27.04 8.27
CA ALA A 92 -19.35 25.60 8.42
C ALA A 92 -18.72 24.82 7.25
N PHE A 93 -18.97 25.25 6.01
CA PHE A 93 -18.35 24.65 4.82
C PHE A 93 -16.83 24.72 4.87
N ASN A 94 -16.25 25.83 5.33
CA ASN A 94 -14.79 25.91 5.45
C ASN A 94 -14.26 24.94 6.52
N ASP A 95 -14.91 24.84 7.67
CA ASP A 95 -14.50 23.92 8.74
C ASP A 95 -14.56 22.45 8.30
N GLU A 96 -15.68 22.03 7.69
CA GLU A 96 -15.83 20.66 7.16
C GLU A 96 -14.85 20.37 6.02
N LYS A 97 -14.66 21.30 5.07
CA LYS A 97 -13.67 21.18 4.00
C LYS A 97 -12.25 21.01 4.56
N GLN A 98 -11.86 21.79 5.56
CA GLN A 98 -10.53 21.69 6.16
C GLN A 98 -10.32 20.33 6.83
N TYR A 99 -11.34 19.80 7.49
CA TYR A 99 -11.29 18.45 8.05
C TYR A 99 -11.11 17.38 6.98
N LEU A 100 -11.98 17.39 5.94
CA LEU A 100 -11.93 16.40 4.85
C LEU A 100 -10.61 16.44 4.07
N MET A 101 -10.12 17.63 3.71
CA MET A 101 -8.88 17.77 2.95
C MET A 101 -7.63 17.59 3.83
N GLY A 102 -7.60 18.31 4.95
CA GLY A 102 -6.40 18.51 5.77
C GLY A 102 -6.11 17.34 6.70
N GLU A 103 -7.15 16.65 7.18
CA GLU A 103 -6.99 15.51 8.08
C GLU A 103 -7.32 14.19 7.38
N VAL A 104 -8.50 14.05 6.79
CA VAL A 104 -8.93 12.74 6.23
C VAL A 104 -8.10 12.34 5.01
N LEU A 105 -8.16 13.13 3.93
CA LEU A 105 -7.48 12.79 2.68
C LEU A 105 -5.96 12.91 2.78
N CYS A 106 -5.45 13.92 3.49
CA CYS A 106 -4.02 14.09 3.71
C CYS A 106 -3.41 12.89 4.47
N ASN A 107 -4.04 12.44 5.56
CA ASN A 107 -3.55 11.27 6.30
C ASN A 107 -3.63 9.99 5.46
N TRP A 108 -4.70 9.84 4.66
CA TRP A 108 -4.80 8.74 3.70
C TRP A 108 -3.65 8.74 2.69
N ALA A 109 -3.30 9.91 2.14
CA ALA A 109 -2.21 10.06 1.17
C ALA A 109 -0.83 9.81 1.81
N ILE A 110 -0.59 10.30 3.04
CA ILE A 110 0.64 10.01 3.80
C ILE A 110 0.78 8.51 4.04
N LYS A 111 -0.31 7.84 4.42
CA LYS A 111 -0.33 6.38 4.58
C LYS A 111 -0.06 5.67 3.26
N GLN A 112 -0.70 6.11 2.16
CA GLN A 112 -0.47 5.57 0.83
C GLN A 112 1.02 5.63 0.44
N GLN A 113 1.69 6.77 0.68
CA GLN A 113 3.11 6.95 0.42
C GLN A 113 3.96 5.85 1.10
N LYS A 114 3.76 5.68 2.40
CA LYS A 114 4.48 4.67 3.19
C LYS A 114 4.16 3.24 2.74
N LEU A 115 2.93 2.98 2.33
CA LEU A 115 2.50 1.66 1.86
C LEU A 115 3.00 1.31 0.45
N THR A 116 3.56 2.26 -0.31
CA THR A 116 4.13 1.95 -1.64
C THR A 116 5.33 0.99 -1.60
N VAL A 117 5.90 0.74 -0.42
CA VAL A 117 6.97 -0.26 -0.21
C VAL A 117 6.46 -1.55 0.46
N ALA A 118 5.15 -1.66 0.68
CA ALA A 118 4.49 -2.81 1.31
C ALA A 118 3.89 -3.75 0.27
N THR A 119 3.31 -4.86 0.74
CA THR A 119 2.62 -5.84 -0.09
C THR A 119 1.39 -5.28 -0.80
N LEU A 120 1.01 -5.87 -1.94
CA LEU A 120 -0.23 -5.51 -2.65
C LEU A 120 -1.47 -5.65 -1.76
N TRP A 121 -1.53 -6.68 -0.90
CA TRP A 121 -2.63 -6.83 0.05
C TRP A 121 -2.76 -5.62 0.98
N THR A 122 -1.64 -5.16 1.56
CA THR A 122 -1.64 -4.01 2.49
C THR A 122 -1.99 -2.71 1.77
N GLN A 123 -1.49 -2.52 0.55
CA GLN A 123 -1.87 -1.40 -0.31
C GLN A 123 -3.37 -1.41 -0.63
N GLN A 124 -3.94 -2.58 -0.93
CA GLN A 124 -5.37 -2.74 -1.24
C GLN A 124 -6.25 -2.38 -0.04
N GLN A 125 -5.85 -2.70 1.19
CA GLN A 125 -6.61 -2.30 2.38
C GLN A 125 -6.73 -0.78 2.48
N ASN A 126 -5.64 -0.05 2.25
CA ASN A 126 -5.68 1.42 2.23
C ASN A 126 -6.47 1.97 1.05
N TYR A 127 -6.34 1.35 -0.12
CA TYR A 127 -7.13 1.70 -1.30
C TYR A 127 -8.64 1.57 -1.05
N ASN A 128 -9.08 0.50 -0.37
CA ASN A 128 -10.49 0.29 -0.05
C ASN A 128 -11.07 1.40 0.84
N LEU A 129 -10.28 1.93 1.79
CA LEU A 129 -10.68 3.07 2.63
C LEU A 129 -11.01 4.32 1.82
N LEU A 130 -10.39 4.49 0.65
CA LEU A 130 -10.66 5.63 -0.23
C LEU A 130 -12.11 5.68 -0.70
N SER A 131 -12.79 4.53 -0.78
CA SER A 131 -14.20 4.48 -1.17
C SER A 131 -15.13 5.03 -0.08
N ALA A 132 -14.76 4.85 1.20
CA ALA A 132 -15.47 5.48 2.31
C ALA A 132 -15.24 7.00 2.33
N ILE A 133 -13.99 7.43 2.09
CA ILE A 133 -13.63 8.86 1.97
C ILE A 133 -14.38 9.51 0.79
N ASP A 134 -14.43 8.84 -0.37
CA ASP A 134 -15.19 9.31 -1.53
C ASP A 134 -16.66 9.56 -1.18
N THR A 135 -17.26 8.65 -0.41
CA THR A 135 -18.64 8.82 0.05
C THR A 135 -18.82 10.04 0.95
N GLN A 136 -17.89 10.30 1.88
CA GLN A 136 -17.89 11.53 2.70
C GLN A 136 -17.80 12.79 1.82
N PHE A 137 -16.96 12.73 0.78
CA PHE A 137 -16.79 13.81 -0.17
C PHE A 137 -18.03 14.05 -1.04
N GLU A 138 -18.76 13.00 -1.41
CA GLU A 138 -20.02 13.12 -2.14
C GLU A 138 -21.08 13.83 -1.28
N TYR A 139 -21.26 13.46 0.00
CA TYR A 139 -22.22 14.14 0.88
C TYR A 139 -21.90 15.62 1.06
N PHE A 140 -20.63 15.95 1.30
CA PHE A 140 -20.20 17.35 1.39
C PHE A 140 -20.39 18.09 0.06
N GLY A 141 -20.06 17.43 -1.06
CA GLY A 141 -20.25 17.94 -2.40
C GLY A 141 -21.72 18.24 -2.73
N GLU A 142 -22.64 17.39 -2.30
CA GLU A 142 -24.09 17.58 -2.49
C GLU A 142 -24.59 18.85 -1.81
N LEU A 143 -24.16 19.10 -0.57
CA LEU A 143 -24.53 20.35 0.14
C LEU A 143 -24.00 21.59 -0.59
N LEU A 144 -22.76 21.54 -1.08
CA LEU A 144 -22.17 22.64 -1.86
C LEU A 144 -22.92 22.87 -3.17
N GLU A 145 -23.20 21.82 -3.93
CA GLU A 145 -23.91 21.90 -5.21
C GLU A 145 -25.32 22.46 -5.03
N GLN A 146 -26.08 21.96 -4.06
CA GLN A 146 -27.42 22.42 -3.80
C GLN A 146 -27.44 23.88 -3.30
N THR A 147 -26.43 24.28 -2.52
CA THR A 147 -26.27 25.69 -2.11
C THR A 147 -25.97 26.59 -3.30
N LEU A 148 -25.10 26.16 -4.22
CA LEU A 148 -24.82 26.89 -5.46
C LEU A 148 -26.07 27.02 -6.34
N SER A 149 -26.88 25.96 -6.44
CA SER A 149 -28.16 25.99 -7.16
C SER A 149 -29.12 27.03 -6.56
N GLY A 150 -29.31 27.02 -5.24
CA GLY A 150 -30.14 28.01 -4.54
C GLY A 150 -29.61 29.44 -4.68
N LEU A 151 -28.30 29.64 -4.58
CA LEU A 151 -27.67 30.96 -4.75
C LEU A 151 -27.77 31.49 -6.17
N ASN A 152 -27.62 30.65 -7.21
CA ASN A 152 -27.85 31.08 -8.60
C ASN A 152 -29.29 31.56 -8.78
N TYR A 153 -30.27 30.82 -8.27
CA TYR A 153 -31.68 31.23 -8.31
C TYR A 153 -31.88 32.60 -7.66
N LEU A 154 -31.35 32.80 -6.44
CA LEU A 154 -31.48 34.08 -5.73
C LEU A 154 -30.76 35.23 -6.46
N ALA A 155 -29.58 35.00 -7.03
CA ALA A 155 -28.83 36.01 -7.76
C ALA A 155 -29.57 36.44 -9.04
N GLU A 156 -30.15 35.51 -9.78
CA GLU A 156 -30.91 35.79 -11.00
C GLU A 156 -32.23 36.54 -10.71
N HIS A 157 -32.94 36.19 -9.63
CA HIS A 157 -34.25 36.77 -9.31
C HIS A 157 -34.15 38.04 -8.45
N PHE A 158 -33.04 38.25 -7.73
CA PHE A 158 -32.84 39.40 -6.83
C PHE A 158 -31.45 40.07 -6.99
N PRO A 159 -31.12 40.63 -8.18
CA PRO A 159 -29.77 41.07 -8.56
C PRO A 159 -29.18 42.22 -7.71
N ASN A 160 -29.96 42.91 -6.87
CA ASN A 160 -29.51 44.03 -6.03
C ASN A 160 -29.36 43.69 -4.54
N ARG A 161 -29.42 42.41 -4.17
CA ARG A 161 -29.36 41.96 -2.77
C ARG A 161 -27.99 41.43 -2.33
N GLY A 162 -26.98 41.47 -3.22
CA GLY A 162 -25.60 41.08 -2.89
C GLY A 162 -25.32 39.57 -2.94
N PHE A 163 -26.26 38.75 -3.44
CA PHE A 163 -26.07 37.29 -3.52
C PHE A 163 -24.95 36.85 -4.48
N GLU A 164 -24.57 37.69 -5.44
CA GLU A 164 -23.45 37.42 -6.36
C GLU A 164 -22.10 37.25 -5.63
N GLU A 165 -21.90 37.99 -4.53
CA GLU A 165 -20.69 37.86 -3.71
C GLU A 165 -20.64 36.50 -3.00
N PHE A 166 -21.77 36.09 -2.41
CA PHE A 166 -21.91 34.77 -1.79
C PHE A 166 -21.72 33.64 -2.80
N LEU A 167 -22.33 33.75 -3.97
CA LEU A 167 -22.16 32.79 -5.07
C LEU A 167 -20.68 32.65 -5.46
N THR A 168 -19.96 33.77 -5.58
CA THR A 168 -18.52 33.76 -5.91
C THR A 168 -17.70 33.07 -4.81
N ARG A 169 -17.99 33.36 -3.53
CA ARG A 169 -17.30 32.74 -2.38
C ARG A 169 -17.55 31.23 -2.33
N VAL A 170 -18.78 30.77 -2.49
CA VAL A 170 -19.12 29.34 -2.50
C VAL A 170 -18.53 28.64 -3.74
N LYS A 171 -18.52 29.30 -4.90
CA LYS A 171 -17.82 28.79 -6.10
C LYS A 171 -16.32 28.61 -5.84
N HIS A 172 -15.66 29.54 -5.14
CA HIS A 172 -14.25 29.40 -4.78
C HIS A 172 -14.01 28.21 -3.81
N ILE A 173 -14.88 28.03 -2.81
CA ILE A 173 -14.81 26.88 -1.89
C ILE A 173 -14.94 25.57 -2.67
N THR A 174 -15.92 25.51 -3.57
CA THR A 174 -16.22 24.35 -4.42
C THR A 174 -15.08 24.04 -5.38
N HIS A 175 -14.56 25.05 -6.08
CA HIS A 175 -13.41 24.89 -6.97
C HIS A 175 -12.19 24.36 -6.21
N TYR A 176 -11.88 24.93 -5.05
CA TYR A 176 -10.79 24.44 -4.21
C TYR A 176 -11.02 22.98 -3.78
N PHE A 177 -12.19 22.67 -3.24
CA PHE A 177 -12.56 21.32 -2.80
C PHE A 177 -12.37 20.30 -3.92
N LEU A 178 -12.96 20.55 -5.09
CA LEU A 178 -12.87 19.66 -6.24
C LEU A 178 -11.44 19.52 -6.77
N PHE A 179 -10.69 20.62 -6.89
CA PHE A 179 -9.32 20.56 -7.39
C PHE A 179 -8.39 19.73 -6.49
N TYR A 180 -8.55 19.81 -5.17
CA TYR A 180 -7.76 19.04 -4.22
C TYR A 180 -8.29 17.62 -3.98
N SER A 181 -9.55 17.35 -4.33
CA SER A 181 -10.13 16.00 -4.35
C SER A 181 -9.50 15.07 -5.40
N ILE A 182 -8.86 15.62 -6.44
CA ILE A 182 -8.21 14.84 -7.47
C ILE A 182 -6.89 14.27 -6.93
N ILE A 183 -6.80 12.94 -6.87
CA ILE A 183 -5.71 12.22 -6.24
C ILE A 183 -5.18 11.08 -7.12
N VAL A 184 -3.88 10.80 -6.98
CA VAL A 184 -3.26 9.59 -7.52
C VAL A 184 -3.60 8.43 -6.59
N SER A 185 -4.68 7.70 -6.87
CA SER A 185 -5.20 6.64 -5.99
C SER A 185 -4.36 5.36 -6.02
N LYS A 186 -3.62 5.11 -7.12
CA LYS A 186 -2.57 4.09 -7.22
C LYS A 186 -1.28 4.71 -7.75
N GLN A 187 -0.23 4.67 -6.92
CA GLN A 187 1.07 5.26 -7.22
C GLN A 187 1.91 4.31 -8.08
N PRO A 188 2.82 4.83 -8.93
CA PRO A 188 3.82 3.99 -9.57
C PRO A 188 4.74 3.37 -8.50
N PRO A 189 5.33 2.19 -8.80
CA PRO A 189 6.30 1.56 -7.91
C PRO A 189 7.52 2.47 -7.74
N SER A 190 8.25 2.30 -6.65
CA SER A 190 9.45 3.13 -6.37
C SER A 190 10.53 2.93 -7.42
N VAL A 191 10.62 1.75 -8.02
CA VAL A 191 11.58 1.40 -9.06
C VAL A 191 10.85 0.75 -10.23
N VAL A 192 11.09 1.26 -11.44
CA VAL A 192 10.66 0.64 -12.70
C VAL A 192 11.92 0.23 -13.45
N VAL A 193 12.07 -1.06 -13.71
CA VAL A 193 13.16 -1.53 -14.57
C VAL A 193 12.67 -1.48 -16.01
N LYS A 194 13.46 -0.86 -16.88
CA LYS A 194 13.12 -0.66 -18.29
C LYS A 194 12.93 -1.98 -19.04
N CYS A 195 11.98 -2.00 -19.97
CA CYS A 195 11.93 -3.00 -21.05
C CYS A 195 13.06 -2.77 -22.07
N GLY A 196 14.04 -3.67 -22.13
CA GLY A 196 15.06 -3.72 -23.18
C GLY A 196 14.65 -4.64 -24.35
N GLU A 197 15.55 -4.87 -25.32
CA GLU A 197 15.47 -5.88 -26.42
C GLU A 197 15.52 -7.33 -25.91
N ALA A 198 14.85 -7.56 -24.79
CA ALA A 198 14.87 -8.78 -24.05
C ALA A 198 13.46 -9.36 -24.00
N GLU A 199 12.78 -9.42 -25.17
CA GLU A 199 11.64 -10.33 -25.36
C GLU A 199 12.00 -11.77 -24.91
N ASN A 200 13.29 -12.12 -24.93
CA ASN A 200 13.82 -13.42 -24.54
C ASN A 200 14.39 -13.54 -23.11
N HIS A 201 14.53 -12.45 -22.34
CA HIS A 201 14.85 -12.60 -20.90
C HIS A 201 13.56 -12.61 -20.09
N ARG A 202 13.30 -13.73 -19.42
CA ARG A 202 12.15 -13.96 -18.52
C ARG A 202 11.94 -12.91 -17.40
N ARG A 203 12.85 -11.94 -17.25
CA ARG A 203 12.78 -10.79 -16.32
C ARG A 203 12.36 -9.45 -16.98
N SER A 204 12.06 -9.40 -18.28
CA SER A 204 11.80 -8.15 -19.04
C SER A 204 10.32 -7.70 -19.00
N ARG A 205 9.65 -7.80 -17.86
CA ARG A 205 8.24 -7.39 -17.72
C ARG A 205 8.09 -6.59 -16.44
N PHE A 206 7.99 -5.27 -16.59
CA PHE A 206 7.69 -4.34 -15.50
C PHE A 206 6.54 -3.46 -15.96
N TRP A 207 5.40 -4.09 -16.24
CA TRP A 207 4.16 -3.34 -16.28
C TRP A 207 3.81 -2.94 -14.86
N PHE A 208 3.21 -1.76 -14.73
CA PHE A 208 2.66 -1.32 -13.46
C PHE A 208 1.36 -0.59 -13.75
N ASN A 209 0.47 -0.54 -12.77
CA ASN A 209 -0.80 0.15 -12.94
C ASN A 209 -0.80 1.40 -12.08
N THR A 210 -1.33 2.48 -12.62
CA THR A 210 -1.61 3.69 -11.84
C THR A 210 -3.05 4.12 -12.05
N GLU A 211 -3.52 4.97 -11.16
CA GLU A 211 -4.91 5.40 -11.18
C GLU A 211 -5.01 6.82 -10.64
N ILE A 212 -5.80 7.63 -11.33
CA ILE A 212 -6.26 8.94 -10.87
C ILE A 212 -7.73 8.83 -10.52
N ARG A 213 -8.13 9.36 -9.38
CA ARG A 213 -9.52 9.41 -8.93
C ARG A 213 -9.90 10.85 -8.57
N ILE A 214 -11.12 11.23 -8.89
CA ILE A 214 -11.75 12.49 -8.49
C ILE A 214 -12.81 12.13 -7.44
N LEU A 215 -12.60 12.57 -6.20
CA LEU A 215 -13.48 12.27 -5.09
C LEU A 215 -14.63 13.28 -5.00
N GLY A 216 -15.84 12.84 -4.68
CA GLY A 216 -17.01 13.75 -4.60
C GLY A 216 -17.44 14.32 -5.96
N GLY A 217 -16.97 13.72 -7.06
CA GLY A 217 -17.18 14.25 -8.41
C GLY A 217 -18.63 14.11 -8.90
N ARG A 218 -19.43 13.20 -8.33
CA ARG A 218 -20.78 12.92 -8.82
C ARG A 218 -21.79 13.94 -8.38
N ALA A 219 -21.62 14.49 -7.18
CA ALA A 219 -22.38 15.63 -6.69
C ALA A 219 -22.41 16.76 -7.74
N PHE A 220 -21.31 16.98 -8.45
CA PHE A 220 -21.18 18.01 -9.48
C PHE A 220 -21.40 17.52 -10.92
N ASN A 221 -22.08 16.38 -11.08
CA ASN A 221 -22.43 15.78 -12.37
C ASN A 221 -21.23 15.47 -13.29
N LEU A 222 -20.02 15.29 -12.77
CA LEU A 222 -18.84 15.02 -13.60
C LEU A 222 -18.95 13.73 -14.41
N HIS A 223 -19.72 12.76 -13.90
CA HIS A 223 -20.00 11.50 -14.58
C HIS A 223 -20.80 11.64 -15.88
N LYS A 224 -21.61 12.70 -16.04
CA LYS A 224 -22.40 12.92 -17.28
C LYS A 224 -21.53 13.47 -18.41
N ASN A 225 -20.45 14.16 -18.06
CA ASN A 225 -19.50 14.75 -19.00
C ASN A 225 -18.27 13.84 -19.26
N SER A 226 -18.15 12.70 -18.55
CA SER A 226 -16.91 11.91 -18.51
C SER A 226 -16.68 10.95 -19.67
N GLU A 227 -17.70 10.60 -20.45
CA GLU A 227 -17.60 9.53 -21.48
C GLU A 227 -16.57 9.83 -22.59
N ASN A 228 -16.09 11.07 -22.73
CA ASN A 228 -15.02 11.46 -23.66
C ASN A 228 -13.86 12.22 -23.00
N LEU A 229 -13.81 12.29 -21.65
CA LEU A 229 -12.77 13.04 -20.95
C LEU A 229 -11.52 12.19 -20.76
N GLN A 230 -10.49 12.53 -21.53
CA GLN A 230 -9.19 11.87 -21.52
C GLN A 230 -8.22 12.57 -20.56
N VAL A 231 -7.63 11.81 -19.65
CA VAL A 231 -6.50 12.23 -18.81
C VAL A 231 -5.22 11.83 -19.52
N GLN A 232 -4.35 12.79 -19.82
CA GLN A 232 -3.03 12.53 -20.41
C GLN A 232 -2.00 12.31 -19.30
N CYS A 233 -1.05 11.39 -19.52
CA CYS A 233 0.02 11.07 -18.61
C CYS A 233 1.38 11.34 -19.27
N PHE A 234 2.19 12.17 -18.62
CA PHE A 234 3.54 12.52 -19.06
C PHE A 234 4.58 12.03 -18.05
N LEU A 235 5.73 11.58 -18.54
CA LEU A 235 6.88 11.28 -17.70
C LEU A 235 7.75 12.53 -17.54
N ILE A 236 7.84 13.05 -16.33
CA ILE A 236 8.59 14.29 -16.02
C ILE A 236 9.78 14.02 -15.11
N THR A 237 10.76 14.91 -15.11
CA THR A 237 11.90 14.89 -14.18
C THR A 237 11.61 15.72 -12.93
N ASP A 238 12.44 15.56 -11.89
CA ASP A 238 12.38 16.40 -10.69
C ASP A 238 12.46 17.90 -11.02
N ASP A 239 13.23 18.32 -12.02
CA ASP A 239 13.34 19.74 -12.38
C ASP A 239 12.03 20.29 -12.94
N THR A 240 11.35 19.52 -13.78
CA THR A 240 10.01 19.88 -14.27
C THR A 240 8.99 19.84 -13.13
N ALA A 241 9.07 18.87 -12.22
CA ALA A 241 8.22 18.80 -11.03
C ALA A 241 8.41 20.04 -10.13
N LYS A 242 9.65 20.50 -9.91
CA LYS A 242 9.96 21.74 -9.18
C LYS A 242 9.30 22.96 -9.82
N ARG A 243 9.34 23.07 -11.16
CA ARG A 243 8.68 24.16 -11.89
C ARG A 243 7.17 24.10 -11.76
N LEU A 244 6.57 22.91 -11.69
CA LEU A 244 5.13 22.75 -11.47
C LEU A 244 4.69 23.16 -10.06
N LEU A 245 5.57 23.04 -9.06
CA LEU A 245 5.29 23.54 -7.70
C LEU A 245 5.24 25.07 -7.64
N SER A 246 6.04 25.76 -8.45
CA SER A 246 6.01 27.24 -8.52
C SER A 246 5.00 27.78 -9.53
N ASN A 247 4.68 27.01 -10.58
CA ASN A 247 3.71 27.37 -11.60
C ASN A 247 2.87 26.13 -12.02
N ALA A 248 1.67 26.01 -11.47
CA ALA A 248 0.74 24.91 -11.76
C ALA A 248 0.35 24.82 -13.25
N TYR A 249 0.46 25.91 -14.01
CA TYR A 249 0.14 25.98 -15.43
C TYR A 249 1.35 25.74 -16.34
N HIS A 250 2.54 25.46 -15.80
CA HIS A 250 3.73 25.17 -16.60
C HIS A 250 3.44 24.08 -17.64
N GLU A 251 3.76 24.36 -18.90
CA GLU A 251 3.57 23.40 -19.98
C GLU A 251 4.51 22.21 -19.79
N VAL A 252 3.96 21.01 -20.01
CA VAL A 252 4.67 19.75 -19.88
C VAL A 252 4.69 19.10 -21.24
N TYR A 253 5.87 18.67 -21.66
CA TYR A 253 6.09 17.99 -22.92
C TYR A 253 6.48 16.54 -22.67
N GLU A 254 6.49 15.73 -23.73
CA GLU A 254 6.98 14.37 -23.65
C GLU A 254 8.45 14.33 -23.22
N ASN A 255 8.80 13.27 -22.49
CA ASN A 255 10.18 13.02 -22.11
C ASN A 255 11.06 12.76 -23.33
N GLU A 256 12.28 13.30 -23.31
CA GLU A 256 13.26 13.13 -24.39
C GLU A 256 13.85 11.71 -24.44
N GLU A 257 14.03 11.07 -23.29
CA GLU A 257 14.76 9.80 -23.15
C GLU A 257 13.83 8.58 -23.21
N PHE A 258 12.60 8.74 -22.73
CA PHE A 258 11.65 7.65 -22.49
C PHE A 258 10.26 7.94 -23.06
N LEU A 259 9.56 6.86 -23.39
CA LEU A 259 8.13 6.86 -23.71
C LEU A 259 7.38 6.13 -22.59
N ILE A 260 6.24 6.68 -22.18
CA ILE A 260 5.29 6.05 -21.26
C ILE A 260 4.07 5.62 -22.07
N GLU A 261 3.65 4.36 -21.92
CA GLU A 261 2.47 3.81 -22.58
C GLU A 261 1.60 3.12 -21.54
N PRO A 262 0.25 3.25 -21.57
CA PRO A 262 -0.49 4.17 -22.44
C PRO A 262 -0.27 5.64 -22.02
N PRO A 263 -0.19 6.58 -22.98
CA PRO A 263 0.01 8.00 -22.69
C PRO A 263 -1.27 8.70 -22.19
N ALA A 264 -2.40 8.00 -22.17
CA ALA A 264 -3.67 8.55 -21.75
C ALA A 264 -4.68 7.46 -21.35
N SER A 265 -5.63 7.83 -20.50
CA SER A 265 -6.76 7.00 -20.08
C SER A 265 -8.05 7.84 -20.05
N ILE A 266 -9.21 7.19 -20.18
CA ILE A 266 -10.52 7.83 -20.05
C ILE A 266 -10.97 7.79 -18.58
N LEU A 267 -11.75 8.79 -18.16
CA LEU A 267 -12.42 8.79 -16.85
C LEU A 267 -13.69 7.94 -16.90
N HIS A 268 -13.75 6.91 -16.06
CA HIS A 268 -14.90 6.03 -15.89
C HIS A 268 -15.56 6.27 -14.53
N SER A 269 -16.90 6.27 -14.50
CA SER A 269 -17.68 6.37 -13.26
C SER A 269 -18.11 4.98 -12.79
N GLU A 270 -17.78 4.62 -11.55
CA GLU A 270 -18.14 3.34 -10.93
C GLU A 270 -18.87 3.58 -9.60
N ILE A 271 -20.05 2.98 -9.38
CA ILE A 271 -21.01 3.31 -8.28
C ILE A 271 -20.34 3.43 -6.90
N HIS A 272 -19.29 2.67 -6.61
CA HIS A 272 -18.57 2.73 -5.32
C HIS A 272 -17.09 3.18 -5.43
N HIS A 273 -16.60 3.42 -6.66
CA HIS A 273 -15.21 3.77 -6.93
C HIS A 273 -15.05 5.17 -7.55
N GLY A 274 -16.09 6.01 -7.45
CA GLY A 274 -16.06 7.41 -7.87
C GLY A 274 -15.80 7.55 -9.37
N LEU A 275 -15.19 8.68 -9.75
CA LEU A 275 -14.73 8.94 -11.11
C LEU A 275 -13.23 8.68 -11.20
N ALA A 276 -12.80 7.69 -11.98
CA ALA A 276 -11.40 7.26 -12.03
C ALA A 276 -10.90 7.01 -13.45
N ALA A 277 -9.62 7.34 -13.70
CA ALA A 277 -8.89 6.99 -14.90
C ALA A 277 -7.80 5.98 -14.54
N LYS A 278 -7.95 4.75 -15.05
CA LYS A 278 -7.06 3.61 -14.78
C LYS A 278 -6.06 3.47 -15.92
N PHE A 279 -4.78 3.61 -15.59
CA PHE A 279 -3.69 3.33 -16.52
C PHE A 279 -3.18 1.93 -16.22
N ASP A 280 -3.74 0.95 -16.91
CA ASP A 280 -3.37 -0.45 -16.75
C ASP A 280 -2.24 -0.83 -17.73
N ASP A 281 -1.43 -1.81 -17.31
CA ASP A 281 -0.32 -2.34 -18.08
C ASP A 281 0.69 -1.28 -18.53
N MET A 282 0.93 -0.26 -17.69
CA MET A 282 1.83 0.83 -18.04
C MET A 282 3.27 0.35 -18.22
N ARG A 283 3.95 0.84 -19.24
CA ARG A 283 5.35 0.49 -19.55
C ARG A 283 6.19 1.69 -19.91
N VAL A 284 7.47 1.62 -19.55
CA VAL A 284 8.49 2.61 -19.89
C VAL A 284 9.45 2.05 -20.93
N SER A 285 9.47 2.68 -22.10
CA SER A 285 10.25 2.28 -23.27
C SER A 285 11.34 3.32 -23.57
N LYS A 286 12.51 2.91 -24.08
CA LYS A 286 13.55 3.87 -24.52
C LYS A 286 13.16 4.54 -25.84
N LYS A 287 13.42 5.84 -25.97
CA LYS A 287 13.43 6.51 -27.29
C LYS A 287 14.78 6.36 -28.01
N GLY A 288 15.89 6.19 -27.26
CA GLY A 288 17.24 6.07 -27.82
C GLY A 288 18.22 5.23 -27.00
N GLN A 289 19.50 5.27 -27.36
CA GLN A 289 20.55 4.57 -26.62
C GLN A 289 20.92 5.37 -25.35
N LEU A 290 20.84 4.73 -24.18
CA LEU A 290 21.06 5.37 -22.88
C LEU A 290 22.24 4.71 -22.14
N ARG A 291 23.05 5.52 -21.45
CA ARG A 291 24.12 5.04 -20.56
C ARG A 291 23.54 4.59 -19.21
N ARG A 292 23.89 3.38 -18.75
CA ARG A 292 23.38 2.78 -17.50
C ARG A 292 23.51 3.67 -16.26
N ASP A 293 24.62 4.38 -16.12
CA ASP A 293 24.89 5.18 -14.92
C ASP A 293 24.22 6.55 -14.94
N SER A 294 23.89 7.06 -16.13
CA SER A 294 23.20 8.35 -16.27
C SER A 294 21.72 8.28 -15.93
N VAL A 295 21.09 7.10 -16.02
CA VAL A 295 19.66 6.93 -15.75
C VAL A 295 19.41 6.63 -14.27
N ALA A 296 20.31 5.85 -13.65
CA ALA A 296 20.16 5.39 -12.27
C ALA A 296 20.21 6.50 -11.20
N THR A 297 20.70 7.68 -11.56
CA THR A 297 20.78 8.85 -10.67
C THR A 297 19.60 9.81 -10.83
N LYS A 298 18.79 9.64 -11.88
CA LYS A 298 17.65 10.52 -12.16
C LYS A 298 16.39 10.00 -11.47
N ARG A 299 15.56 10.95 -11.04
CA ARG A 299 14.22 10.72 -10.51
C ARG A 299 13.19 11.22 -11.51
N TYR A 300 12.11 10.47 -11.60
CA TYR A 300 10.99 10.74 -12.49
C TYR A 300 9.68 10.73 -11.71
N CYS A 301 8.71 11.48 -12.21
CA CYS A 301 7.33 11.43 -11.75
C CYS A 301 6.40 11.26 -12.96
N LEU A 302 5.22 10.71 -12.72
CA LEU A 302 4.12 10.78 -13.67
C LEU A 302 3.33 12.06 -13.42
N CYS A 303 3.06 12.80 -14.48
CA CYS A 303 2.28 14.02 -14.47
C CYS A 303 0.99 13.80 -15.25
N TYR A 304 -0.12 13.81 -14.54
CA TYR A 304 -1.45 13.64 -15.09
C TYR A 304 -2.05 15.01 -15.39
N ASN A 305 -2.33 15.28 -16.66
CA ASN A 305 -2.99 16.49 -17.10
C ASN A 305 -4.50 16.29 -17.09
N ILE A 306 -5.20 17.07 -16.28
CA ILE A 306 -6.64 16.96 -16.06
C ILE A 306 -7.30 18.25 -16.53
N ARG A 307 -8.33 18.11 -17.36
CA ARG A 307 -9.18 19.20 -17.85
C ARG A 307 -10.62 18.72 -17.84
N VAL A 308 -11.40 19.13 -16.84
CA VAL A 308 -12.77 18.66 -16.63
C VAL A 308 -13.64 19.85 -16.24
N THR A 309 -14.87 19.93 -16.76
CA THR A 309 -15.83 20.98 -16.39
C THR A 309 -16.96 20.40 -15.54
N ALA A 310 -17.11 20.95 -14.34
CA ALA A 310 -18.16 20.64 -13.37
C ALA A 310 -19.41 21.51 -13.55
N SER A 311 -20.47 21.19 -12.80
CA SER A 311 -21.67 22.03 -12.73
C SER A 311 -21.32 23.48 -12.29
N HIS A 312 -22.24 24.40 -12.57
CA HIS A 312 -22.10 25.83 -12.28
C HIS A 312 -20.91 26.54 -12.98
N GLY A 313 -20.39 25.95 -14.07
CA GLY A 313 -19.31 26.52 -14.89
C GLY A 313 -17.95 26.49 -14.20
N ILE A 314 -17.71 25.50 -13.33
CA ILE A 314 -16.43 25.34 -12.62
C ILE A 314 -15.49 24.48 -13.47
N ASP A 315 -14.43 25.09 -13.99
CA ASP A 315 -13.41 24.39 -14.77
C ASP A 315 -12.25 23.91 -13.88
N LEU A 316 -12.03 22.59 -13.89
CA LEU A 316 -10.91 21.92 -13.23
C LEU A 316 -9.81 21.70 -14.25
N ILE A 317 -8.90 22.67 -14.36
CA ILE A 317 -7.75 22.60 -15.25
C ILE A 317 -6.48 22.57 -14.41
N GLY A 318 -5.73 21.47 -14.47
CA GLY A 318 -4.50 21.38 -13.74
C GLY A 318 -3.75 20.08 -13.94
N LYS A 319 -2.67 19.93 -13.18
CA LYS A 319 -1.79 18.78 -13.24
C LYS A 319 -1.67 18.14 -11.86
N LYS A 320 -1.68 16.82 -11.81
CA LYS A 320 -1.36 16.04 -10.60
C LYS A 320 -0.11 15.23 -10.83
N VAL A 321 0.77 15.20 -9.84
CA VAL A 321 2.08 14.57 -9.94
C VAL A 321 2.13 13.37 -9.00
N SER A 322 2.63 12.23 -9.48
CA SER A 322 2.84 11.04 -8.67
C SER A 322 4.01 11.22 -7.71
N LEU A 323 4.16 10.26 -6.80
CA LEU A 323 5.41 10.13 -6.04
C LEU A 323 6.60 9.82 -6.98
N PRO A 324 7.82 10.26 -6.62
CA PRO A 324 9.02 10.09 -7.42
C PRO A 324 9.48 8.63 -7.46
N PHE A 325 9.90 8.16 -8.63
CA PHE A 325 10.42 6.81 -8.84
C PHE A 325 11.67 6.84 -9.75
N ALA A 326 12.46 5.77 -9.71
CA ALA A 326 13.61 5.61 -10.59
C ALA A 326 13.30 4.67 -11.76
N ILE A 327 13.83 5.00 -12.93
CA ILE A 327 13.87 4.09 -14.07
C ILE A 327 15.26 3.47 -14.12
N LEU A 328 15.35 2.14 -14.12
CA LEU A 328 16.64 1.43 -14.12
C LEU A 328 16.88 0.67 -15.41
N VAL A 329 18.15 0.63 -15.83
CA VAL A 329 18.64 -0.20 -16.92
C VAL A 329 19.44 -1.36 -16.33
N GLY A 330 18.72 -2.33 -15.76
CA GLY A 330 19.25 -3.46 -14.98
C GLY A 330 19.09 -3.28 -13.46
N PRO A 331 19.26 -4.35 -12.66
CA PRO A 331 19.09 -4.28 -11.21
C PRO A 331 20.16 -3.40 -10.55
N LYS A 332 19.74 -2.44 -9.73
CA LYS A 332 20.60 -1.59 -8.89
C LYS A 332 19.99 -1.45 -7.49
N THR A 333 20.43 -2.33 -6.60
CA THR A 333 19.90 -2.48 -5.23
C THR A 333 20.13 -1.23 -4.38
N ASP A 334 21.19 -0.47 -4.59
CA ASP A 334 21.50 0.75 -3.85
C ASP A 334 20.50 1.88 -4.16
N VAL A 335 20.04 1.97 -5.42
CA VAL A 335 19.01 2.94 -5.85
C VAL A 335 17.67 2.57 -5.24
N GLU A 336 17.32 1.28 -5.26
CA GLU A 336 16.11 0.76 -4.62
C GLU A 336 16.11 1.02 -3.11
N ALA A 337 17.25 0.82 -2.44
CA ALA A 337 17.41 1.06 -1.01
C ALA A 337 17.23 2.55 -0.64
N LYS A 338 17.78 3.47 -1.44
CA LYS A 338 17.59 4.93 -1.24
C LYS A 338 16.13 5.33 -1.39
N LEU A 339 15.47 4.83 -2.44
CA LEU A 339 14.05 5.10 -2.68
C LEU A 339 13.15 4.47 -1.62
N PHE A 340 13.51 3.30 -1.09
CA PHE A 340 12.82 2.71 0.05
C PHE A 340 12.84 3.66 1.26
N LEU A 341 14.01 4.22 1.61
CA LEU A 341 14.09 5.20 2.71
C LEU A 341 13.26 6.45 2.42
N GLU A 342 13.34 6.97 1.21
CA GLU A 342 12.59 8.17 0.80
C GLU A 342 11.08 7.94 0.90
N ARG A 343 10.55 6.84 0.35
CA ARG A 343 9.12 6.52 0.44
C ARG A 343 8.66 6.27 1.88
N SER A 344 9.53 5.71 2.73
CA SER A 344 9.19 5.37 4.12
C SER A 344 9.21 6.58 5.06
N PHE A 345 10.14 7.52 4.86
CA PHE A 345 10.45 8.56 5.87
C PHE A 345 10.37 10.01 5.38
N ALA A 346 10.47 10.29 4.08
CA ALA A 346 10.32 11.66 3.59
C ALA A 346 8.85 12.13 3.68
N ASP A 347 8.62 13.44 3.64
CA ASP A 347 7.28 14.04 3.72
C ASP A 347 6.80 14.47 2.32
N LEU A 348 6.73 13.53 1.38
CA LEU A 348 6.52 13.83 -0.05
C LEU A 348 5.10 14.31 -0.35
N VAL A 349 4.13 14.00 0.51
CA VAL A 349 2.74 14.44 0.36
C VAL A 349 2.57 15.91 0.74
N ARG A 350 3.07 16.31 1.92
CA ARG A 350 2.91 17.70 2.38
C ARG A 350 4.01 18.62 1.85
N LYS A 351 5.20 18.07 1.61
CA LYS A 351 6.38 18.79 1.09
C LYS A 351 6.96 17.98 -0.08
N PRO A 352 6.37 18.08 -1.28
CA PRO A 352 6.89 17.40 -2.46
C PRO A 352 8.38 17.72 -2.66
N LEU A 353 9.16 16.70 -3.02
CA LEU A 353 10.62 16.81 -3.21
C LEU A 353 11.41 17.14 -1.93
N SER A 354 10.83 16.90 -0.75
CA SER A 354 11.54 16.99 0.52
C SER A 354 12.62 15.92 0.65
N ASP A 355 13.70 16.28 1.35
CA ASP A 355 14.76 15.35 1.67
C ASP A 355 14.30 14.28 2.67
N THR A 356 14.91 13.11 2.58
CA THR A 356 14.76 12.07 3.60
C THR A 356 15.38 12.57 4.91
N PRO A 357 14.70 12.39 6.06
CA PRO A 357 15.29 12.75 7.35
C PRO A 357 16.59 11.98 7.60
N THR A 358 17.39 12.46 8.55
CA THR A 358 18.65 11.78 8.94
C THR A 358 18.42 10.67 9.96
N ILE A 359 17.31 10.73 10.70
CA ILE A 359 16.97 9.80 11.77
C ILE A 359 15.53 9.26 11.61
N ALA A 360 15.31 8.05 12.09
CA ALA A 360 13.98 7.44 12.21
C ALA A 360 13.80 6.81 13.60
N SER A 361 12.55 6.71 14.05
CA SER A 361 12.24 5.99 15.29
C SER A 361 12.40 4.49 15.11
N TYR A 362 12.67 3.77 16.21
CA TYR A 362 12.69 2.30 16.25
C TYR A 362 11.44 1.70 15.59
N ARG A 363 10.26 2.21 15.94
CA ARG A 363 8.97 1.67 15.47
C ARG A 363 8.79 1.89 13.98
N ASP A 364 9.02 3.12 13.51
CA ASP A 364 8.85 3.45 12.09
C ASP A 364 9.80 2.63 11.21
N MET A 365 11.05 2.46 11.64
CA MET A 365 12.01 1.64 10.90
C MET A 365 11.67 0.16 10.92
N ALA A 366 11.18 -0.37 12.06
CA ALA A 366 10.77 -1.76 12.16
C ALA A 366 9.62 -2.09 11.21
N ASP A 367 8.60 -1.23 11.19
CA ASP A 367 7.42 -1.39 10.34
C ASP A 367 7.80 -1.21 8.85
N ALA A 368 8.68 -0.25 8.51
CA ALA A 368 9.17 -0.06 7.15
C ALA A 368 9.97 -1.28 6.64
N LEU A 369 10.87 -1.83 7.46
CA LEU A 369 11.65 -3.03 7.11
C LEU A 369 10.76 -4.26 6.94
N GLU A 370 9.77 -4.44 7.82
CA GLU A 370 8.80 -5.54 7.69
C GLU A 370 8.04 -5.44 6.36
N MET A 371 7.47 -4.26 6.07
CA MET A 371 6.74 -4.02 4.82
C MET A 371 7.61 -4.34 3.60
N LYS A 372 8.86 -3.86 3.61
CA LYS A 372 9.80 -4.09 2.51
C LYS A 372 10.21 -5.55 2.36
N PHE A 373 10.42 -6.25 3.47
CA PHE A 373 10.78 -7.67 3.43
C PHE A 373 9.64 -8.49 2.85
N GLN A 374 8.41 -8.27 3.33
CA GLN A 374 7.21 -8.93 2.83
C GLN A 374 6.95 -8.61 1.36
N SER A 375 7.20 -7.38 0.91
CA SER A 375 7.05 -7.00 -0.51
C SER A 375 8.03 -7.77 -1.41
N ILE A 376 9.26 -8.03 -0.94
CA ILE A 376 10.22 -8.86 -1.70
C ILE A 376 9.74 -10.31 -1.74
N LEU A 377 9.14 -10.82 -0.66
CA LEU A 377 8.62 -12.19 -0.60
C LEU A 377 7.47 -12.46 -1.58
N GLU A 378 6.66 -11.46 -1.92
CA GLU A 378 5.57 -11.59 -2.90
C GLU A 378 6.01 -11.29 -4.35
N THR A 379 7.27 -10.88 -4.56
CA THR A 379 7.74 -10.52 -5.90
C THR A 379 7.64 -11.74 -6.82
N PRO A 380 6.93 -11.64 -7.96
CA PRO A 380 6.79 -12.73 -8.93
C PRO A 380 8.14 -13.27 -9.39
N GLN A 381 8.28 -14.59 -9.43
CA GLN A 381 9.49 -15.22 -9.96
C GLN A 381 9.45 -15.38 -11.48
N LYS A 382 8.25 -15.60 -12.03
CA LYS A 382 7.97 -15.68 -13.45
C LYS A 382 6.89 -14.66 -13.81
N SER A 383 6.94 -14.23 -15.06
CA SER A 383 5.99 -13.27 -15.62
C SER A 383 4.53 -13.70 -15.68
N THR A 384 4.27 -15.01 -15.61
CA THR A 384 2.92 -15.58 -15.62
C THR A 384 2.37 -15.77 -14.21
N ASP A 385 3.20 -15.53 -13.18
CA ASP A 385 2.79 -15.72 -11.80
C ASP A 385 1.84 -14.59 -11.44
N THR A 386 0.61 -14.94 -11.07
CA THR A 386 -0.32 -14.02 -10.45
C THR A 386 0.17 -13.74 -9.03
N ILE A 387 0.26 -12.46 -8.64
CA ILE A 387 0.55 -12.11 -7.24
C ILE A 387 -0.71 -12.39 -6.43
N PRO A 388 -0.71 -13.37 -5.51
CA PRO A 388 -1.89 -13.69 -4.74
C PRO A 388 -2.13 -12.58 -3.70
N LEU A 389 -3.36 -12.11 -3.58
CA LEU A 389 -3.74 -11.07 -2.63
C LEU A 389 -3.93 -11.66 -1.22
N ILE A 390 -2.83 -12.06 -0.58
CA ILE A 390 -2.82 -12.74 0.72
C ILE A 390 -2.27 -11.81 1.80
N GLN A 391 -2.86 -11.85 3.00
CA GLN A 391 -2.35 -11.13 4.15
C GLN A 391 -0.95 -11.63 4.52
N PRO A 392 0.06 -10.74 4.61
CA PRO A 392 1.40 -11.16 4.96
C PRO A 392 1.50 -11.57 6.44
N LYS A 393 2.37 -12.54 6.71
CA LYS A 393 2.70 -12.95 8.08
C LYS A 393 3.50 -11.83 8.77
N PRO A 394 2.99 -11.24 9.86
CA PRO A 394 3.70 -10.16 10.54
C PRO A 394 4.98 -10.67 11.20
N PHE A 395 5.98 -9.79 11.34
CA PHE A 395 7.16 -10.14 12.11
C PHE A 395 6.85 -10.22 13.60
N SER A 396 7.45 -11.19 14.28
CA SER A 396 7.43 -11.23 15.74
C SER A 396 8.25 -10.07 16.31
N ASN A 397 7.98 -9.70 17.57
CA ASN A 397 8.77 -8.68 18.27
C ASN A 397 10.26 -9.05 18.34
N ASN A 398 10.58 -10.33 18.45
CA ASN A 398 11.98 -10.81 18.45
C ASN A 398 12.65 -10.53 17.11
N ILE A 399 11.97 -10.79 15.99
CA ILE A 399 12.49 -10.48 14.66
C ILE A 399 12.70 -8.97 14.51
N LYS A 400 11.70 -8.16 14.88
CA LYS A 400 11.81 -6.68 14.85
C LYS A 400 12.99 -6.19 15.70
N HIS A 401 13.15 -6.74 16.89
CA HIS A 401 14.26 -6.41 17.77
C HIS A 401 15.62 -6.77 17.17
N HIS A 402 15.75 -7.98 16.62
CA HIS A 402 16.98 -8.43 15.97
C HIS A 402 17.39 -7.50 14.85
N ILE A 403 16.52 -7.30 13.85
CA ILE A 403 16.84 -6.51 12.66
C ILE A 403 17.14 -5.04 12.99
N ILE A 404 16.43 -4.45 13.96
CA ILE A 404 16.65 -3.07 14.36
C ILE A 404 17.93 -2.92 15.17
N HIS A 405 18.24 -3.84 16.10
CA HIS A 405 19.46 -3.75 16.89
C HIS A 405 20.71 -3.77 16.00
N ARG A 406 20.66 -4.46 14.85
CA ARG A 406 21.74 -4.45 13.85
C ARG A 406 21.98 -3.08 13.21
N LEU A 407 21.00 -2.18 13.22
CA LEU A 407 21.12 -0.79 12.77
C LEU A 407 21.69 0.15 13.83
N LYS A 408 22.03 -0.38 15.01
CA LYS A 408 22.60 0.36 16.15
C LYS A 408 21.71 1.56 16.56
N PRO A 409 20.49 1.31 17.05
CA PRO A 409 19.68 2.36 17.63
C PRO A 409 20.42 2.98 18.81
N ASP A 410 20.23 4.28 19.02
CA ASP A 410 20.77 4.98 20.18
C ASP A 410 19.92 4.73 21.44
N ASN A 411 20.33 5.32 22.56
CA ASN A 411 19.63 5.18 23.85
C ASN A 411 18.20 5.75 23.84
N ASN A 412 17.86 6.59 22.85
CA ASN A 412 16.52 7.16 22.67
C ASN A 412 15.68 6.35 21.68
N ALA A 413 16.13 5.14 21.31
CA ALA A 413 15.51 4.30 20.30
C ALA A 413 15.38 5.02 18.93
N GLN A 414 16.36 5.86 18.59
CA GLN A 414 16.49 6.50 17.29
C GLN A 414 17.57 5.81 16.45
N ILE A 415 17.37 5.79 15.14
CA ILE A 415 18.25 5.12 14.18
C ILE A 415 18.74 6.16 13.18
N ALA A 416 20.05 6.29 13.03
CA ALA A 416 20.63 7.05 11.93
C ALA A 416 20.34 6.33 10.61
N LEU A 417 19.55 6.94 9.72
CA LEU A 417 19.12 6.32 8.47
C LEU A 417 20.29 6.01 7.52
N GLU A 418 21.41 6.70 7.66
CA GLU A 418 22.63 6.34 6.92
C GLU A 418 23.20 4.97 7.31
N ASN A 419 22.92 4.46 8.51
CA ASN A 419 23.33 3.12 8.92
C ASN A 419 22.71 2.06 8.00
N PHE A 420 21.48 2.26 7.53
CA PHE A 420 20.87 1.34 6.57
C PHE A 420 21.68 1.22 5.27
N MET A 421 22.28 2.32 4.81
CA MET A 421 23.03 2.38 3.56
C MET A 421 24.52 2.00 3.73
N LYS A 422 25.12 2.34 4.88
CA LYS A 422 26.57 2.32 5.06
C LYS A 422 27.07 1.34 6.13
N LEU A 423 26.25 0.99 7.12
CA LEU A 423 26.71 0.18 8.24
C LEU A 423 27.00 -1.25 7.74
N PRO A 424 28.26 -1.73 7.83
CA PRO A 424 28.57 -3.09 7.48
C PRO A 424 28.01 -4.04 8.53
N VAL A 425 27.24 -5.02 8.09
CA VAL A 425 26.65 -6.04 8.96
C VAL A 425 27.01 -7.46 8.55
N ALA A 426 27.44 -7.66 7.32
CA ALA A 426 27.87 -8.97 6.84
C ALA A 426 29.19 -8.86 6.07
N GLU A 427 29.76 -10.00 5.73
CA GLU A 427 30.97 -10.15 4.94
C GLU A 427 30.79 -11.23 3.88
N GLU A 428 31.42 -11.00 2.72
CA GLU A 428 31.44 -11.92 1.60
C GLU A 428 32.90 -12.18 1.21
N PHE A 429 33.26 -13.43 0.97
CA PHE A 429 34.57 -13.76 0.41
C PHE A 429 34.50 -13.73 -1.12
N CYS A 430 35.23 -12.81 -1.74
CA CYS A 430 35.26 -12.63 -3.18
C CYS A 430 36.56 -13.18 -3.76
N LEU A 431 36.48 -14.15 -4.66
CA LEU A 431 37.66 -14.66 -5.37
C LEU A 431 38.28 -13.60 -6.28
N LYS A 432 39.61 -13.56 -6.35
CA LYS A 432 40.34 -12.75 -7.33
C LYS A 432 40.10 -13.31 -8.72
N ARG A 433 39.99 -12.40 -9.70
CA ARG A 433 39.68 -12.77 -11.08
C ARG A 433 40.74 -13.75 -11.62
N GLY A 434 40.30 -14.98 -11.95
CA GLY A 434 41.18 -16.05 -12.45
C GLY A 434 41.78 -16.96 -11.36
N SER A 435 41.45 -16.76 -10.09
CA SER A 435 41.87 -17.64 -8.98
C SER A 435 40.69 -18.44 -8.43
N THR A 436 40.95 -19.69 -8.06
CA THR A 436 39.99 -20.58 -7.38
C THR A 436 40.22 -20.65 -5.87
N THR A 437 41.33 -20.12 -5.38
CA THR A 437 41.76 -20.24 -3.97
C THR A 437 42.09 -18.90 -3.31
N GLU A 438 42.49 -17.89 -4.09
CA GLU A 438 42.81 -16.56 -3.56
C GLU A 438 41.63 -15.61 -3.71
N GLY A 439 41.29 -14.90 -2.63
CA GLY A 439 40.21 -13.95 -2.56
C GLY A 439 40.38 -12.97 -1.41
N GLU A 440 39.45 -12.04 -1.30
CA GLU A 440 39.43 -11.00 -0.26
C GLU A 440 38.06 -10.95 0.41
N TRP A 441 38.04 -10.66 1.71
CA TRP A 441 36.80 -10.44 2.45
C TRP A 441 36.32 -9.01 2.23
N LYS A 442 35.09 -8.88 1.75
CA LYS A 442 34.40 -7.60 1.51
C LYS A 442 33.29 -7.43 2.54
N LEU A 443 33.25 -6.26 3.17
CA LEU A 443 32.15 -5.87 4.05
C LEU A 443 30.90 -5.51 3.24
N VAL A 444 29.76 -5.96 3.73
CA VAL A 444 28.45 -5.81 3.09
C VAL A 444 27.53 -4.93 3.96
N PRO A 445 26.96 -3.86 3.40
CA PRO A 445 26.07 -2.96 4.12
C PRO A 445 24.72 -3.60 4.44
N TYR A 446 24.02 -3.02 5.41
CA TYR A 446 22.74 -3.54 5.91
C TYR A 446 21.70 -3.82 4.81
N TYR A 447 21.41 -2.85 3.95
CA TYR A 447 20.37 -3.00 2.93
C TYR A 447 20.62 -4.19 2.00
N GLU A 448 21.88 -4.42 1.61
CA GLU A 448 22.26 -5.47 0.67
C GLU A 448 22.09 -6.85 1.34
N TRP A 449 22.57 -7.00 2.58
CA TRP A 449 22.33 -8.20 3.39
C TRP A 449 20.83 -8.48 3.56
N PHE A 450 20.05 -7.47 3.94
CA PHE A 450 18.63 -7.61 4.23
C PHE A 450 17.82 -8.00 2.98
N PHE A 451 18.03 -7.30 1.86
CA PHE A 451 17.32 -7.59 0.61
C PHE A 451 17.72 -8.95 0.06
N LYS A 452 19.01 -9.31 0.13
CA LYS A 452 19.49 -10.62 -0.34
C LYS A 452 18.81 -11.79 0.38
N LEU A 453 18.62 -11.68 1.70
CA LEU A 453 17.92 -12.72 2.47
C LEU A 453 16.46 -12.86 2.04
N ALA A 454 15.75 -11.75 1.85
CA ALA A 454 14.37 -11.76 1.38
C ALA A 454 14.26 -12.39 -0.03
N GLU A 455 15.18 -12.05 -0.94
CA GLU A 455 15.24 -12.67 -2.28
C GLU A 455 15.49 -14.18 -2.22
N MET A 456 16.40 -14.64 -1.35
CA MET A 456 16.70 -16.06 -1.18
C MET A 456 15.50 -16.82 -0.62
N LEU A 457 14.79 -16.23 0.35
CA LEU A 457 13.55 -16.80 0.87
C LEU A 457 12.50 -16.91 -0.22
N ASN A 458 12.18 -15.81 -0.91
CA ASN A 458 11.23 -15.78 -2.02
C ASN A 458 11.54 -16.90 -3.01
N LYS A 459 12.82 -17.03 -3.41
CA LYS A 459 13.21 -17.92 -4.50
C LYS A 459 13.27 -19.40 -4.12
N TYR A 460 13.74 -19.73 -2.92
CA TYR A 460 14.09 -21.12 -2.58
C TYR A 460 13.30 -21.73 -1.42
N MET A 461 12.72 -20.91 -0.54
CA MET A 461 12.20 -21.40 0.74
C MET A 461 10.88 -20.72 1.16
N LEU A 462 10.16 -20.09 0.24
CA LEU A 462 8.94 -19.34 0.54
C LEU A 462 7.90 -20.20 1.25
N GLN A 463 7.72 -21.46 0.81
CA GLN A 463 6.80 -22.39 1.46
C GLN A 463 7.20 -22.69 2.91
N MET A 464 8.47 -23.01 3.17
CA MET A 464 8.97 -23.27 4.52
C MET A 464 8.84 -22.03 5.43
N TRP A 465 9.01 -20.83 4.88
CA TRP A 465 8.79 -19.57 5.61
C TRP A 465 7.31 -19.40 6.00
N ASN A 466 6.41 -19.61 5.04
CA ASN A 466 4.96 -19.50 5.25
C ASN A 466 4.46 -20.54 6.27
N ASP A 467 4.98 -21.77 6.20
CA ASP A 467 4.68 -22.86 7.14
C ASP A 467 5.29 -22.64 8.54
N GLY A 468 6.09 -21.59 8.73
CA GLY A 468 6.70 -21.26 10.02
C GLY A 468 7.86 -22.19 10.43
N LEU A 469 8.44 -22.92 9.47
CA LEU A 469 9.56 -23.85 9.69
C LEU A 469 10.92 -23.14 9.72
N ILE A 470 10.94 -21.84 9.42
CA ILE A 470 12.13 -21.00 9.45
C ILE A 470 11.98 -20.02 10.61
N TYR A 471 12.89 -20.09 11.57
CA TYR A 471 12.96 -19.11 12.66
C TYR A 471 13.39 -17.74 12.12
N GLY A 472 14.33 -17.74 11.17
CA GLY A 472 14.72 -16.56 10.40
C GLY A 472 15.85 -15.79 11.07
N PHE A 473 15.60 -14.54 11.49
CA PHE A 473 16.62 -13.67 12.05
C PHE A 473 17.04 -14.12 13.45
N CYS A 474 18.25 -14.68 13.57
CA CYS A 474 18.76 -15.24 14.82
C CYS A 474 20.28 -15.40 14.80
N GLY A 475 20.89 -14.93 15.89
CA GLY A 475 22.33 -15.08 16.14
C GLY A 475 22.75 -16.52 16.38
N LYS A 476 24.07 -16.77 16.34
CA LYS A 476 24.60 -18.09 16.70
C LYS A 476 24.30 -18.42 18.17
N ASP A 477 24.61 -17.50 19.06
CA ASP A 477 24.51 -17.71 20.51
C ASP A 477 23.04 -17.84 20.95
N GLU A 478 22.15 -17.03 20.37
CA GLU A 478 20.70 -17.16 20.58
C GLU A 478 20.19 -18.53 20.10
N ALA A 479 20.61 -18.99 18.91
CA ALA A 479 20.21 -20.30 18.41
C ALA A 479 20.74 -21.45 19.28
N GLU A 480 21.97 -21.36 19.78
CA GLU A 480 22.53 -22.34 20.71
C GLU A 480 21.73 -22.37 22.02
N HIS A 481 21.38 -21.20 22.56
CA HIS A 481 20.56 -21.09 23.77
C HIS A 481 19.17 -21.74 23.58
N LEU A 482 18.44 -21.37 22.51
CA LEU A 482 17.12 -21.92 22.19
C LEU A 482 17.14 -23.44 21.99
N LEU A 483 18.19 -23.96 21.34
CA LEU A 483 18.36 -25.40 21.12
C LEU A 483 18.73 -26.14 22.40
N ASN A 484 19.55 -25.53 23.28
CA ASN A 484 19.90 -26.15 24.56
C ASN A 484 18.66 -26.39 25.43
N ASP A 485 17.67 -25.51 25.38
CA ASP A 485 16.40 -25.63 26.10
C ASP A 485 15.46 -26.70 25.51
N CYS A 486 15.72 -27.16 24.28
CA CYS A 486 14.95 -28.23 23.65
C CYS A 486 15.33 -29.60 24.27
N PRO A 487 14.36 -30.39 24.77
CA PRO A 487 14.66 -31.69 25.40
C PRO A 487 15.04 -32.79 24.40
N ARG A 488 14.71 -32.63 23.12
CA ARG A 488 14.92 -33.62 22.05
C ARG A 488 15.86 -33.09 20.98
N SER A 489 16.26 -33.96 20.03
CA SER A 489 17.07 -33.56 18.90
C SER A 489 16.27 -32.65 17.96
N THR A 490 16.69 -31.39 17.91
CA THR A 490 15.97 -30.32 17.23
C THR A 490 16.92 -29.55 16.33
N LEU A 491 16.45 -29.17 15.14
CA LEU A 491 17.13 -28.21 14.27
C LEU A 491 16.41 -26.86 14.25
N LEU A 492 17.15 -25.80 13.97
CA LEU A 492 16.67 -24.44 13.82
C LEU A 492 17.26 -23.84 12.53
N VAL A 493 16.38 -23.45 11.61
CA VAL A 493 16.76 -22.76 10.36
C VAL A 493 16.76 -21.25 10.60
N ARG A 494 17.93 -20.62 10.41
CA ARG A 494 18.15 -19.18 10.63
C ARG A 494 18.93 -18.54 9.48
N PHE A 495 18.84 -17.23 9.37
CA PHE A 495 19.67 -16.45 8.47
C PHE A 495 21.06 -16.24 9.06
N SER A 496 22.06 -16.22 8.21
CA SER A 496 23.41 -15.86 8.64
C SER A 496 23.47 -14.38 8.98
N ASP A 497 23.97 -14.08 10.17
CA ASP A 497 24.19 -12.69 10.58
C ASP A 497 25.50 -12.11 10.04
N ILE A 498 26.52 -12.94 9.83
CA ILE A 498 27.86 -12.47 9.49
C ILE A 498 28.18 -12.79 8.04
N GLU A 499 27.94 -14.02 7.58
CA GLU A 499 28.25 -14.37 6.18
C GLU A 499 27.09 -14.00 5.26
N PHE A 500 27.39 -13.21 4.23
CA PHE A 500 26.42 -12.73 3.25
C PHE A 500 25.82 -13.87 2.41
N GLY A 501 24.51 -13.81 2.15
CA GLY A 501 23.83 -14.74 1.25
C GLY A 501 23.82 -16.20 1.70
N LYS A 502 23.94 -16.46 3.02
CA LYS A 502 23.93 -17.81 3.58
C LYS A 502 22.74 -18.05 4.53
N ILE A 503 22.19 -19.24 4.43
CA ILE A 503 21.20 -19.79 5.37
C ILE A 503 21.92 -20.77 6.28
N LYS A 504 21.69 -20.67 7.59
CA LYS A 504 22.28 -21.54 8.61
C LYS A 504 21.26 -22.53 9.14
N VAL A 505 21.72 -23.76 9.36
CA VAL A 505 20.95 -24.80 10.05
C VAL A 505 21.73 -25.19 11.29
N SER A 506 21.20 -24.84 12.46
CA SER A 506 21.79 -25.18 13.76
C SER A 506 21.07 -26.43 14.28
N VAL A 507 21.82 -27.45 14.70
CA VAL A 507 21.27 -28.77 15.00
C VAL A 507 21.79 -29.22 16.35
N LYS A 508 20.89 -29.50 17.30
CA LYS A 508 21.20 -30.25 18.51
C LYS A 508 20.92 -31.72 18.25
N ASP A 509 21.97 -32.54 18.33
CA ASP A 509 21.82 -33.99 18.19
C ASP A 509 21.34 -34.66 19.49
N ARG A 510 21.12 -35.98 19.45
CA ARG A 510 20.67 -36.76 20.62
C ARG A 510 21.67 -36.79 21.78
N THR A 511 22.94 -36.48 21.53
CA THR A 511 23.97 -36.37 22.56
C THR A 511 23.98 -35.01 23.25
N GLY A 512 23.21 -34.05 22.71
CA GLY A 512 23.17 -32.67 23.17
C GLY A 512 24.21 -31.76 22.53
N VAL A 513 25.06 -32.28 21.62
CA VAL A 513 26.06 -31.47 20.91
C VAL A 513 25.39 -30.66 19.80
N ILE A 514 25.71 -29.37 19.76
CA ILE A 514 25.19 -28.46 18.74
C ILE A 514 26.19 -28.32 17.59
N ARG A 515 25.70 -28.49 16.36
CA ARG A 515 26.46 -28.32 15.11
C ARG A 515 25.79 -27.29 14.21
N HIS A 516 26.59 -26.54 13.45
CA HIS A 516 26.08 -25.54 12.51
C HIS A 516 26.49 -25.88 11.08
N HIS A 517 25.50 -25.89 10.20
CA HIS A 517 25.66 -26.06 8.77
C HIS A 517 25.21 -24.80 8.04
N TRP A 518 25.62 -24.66 6.79
CA TRP A 518 25.25 -23.52 5.96
C TRP A 518 24.99 -23.92 4.52
N TYR A 519 24.15 -23.12 3.87
CA TYR A 519 23.75 -23.26 2.48
C TYR A 519 23.76 -21.90 1.82
N ASP A 520 24.38 -21.80 0.65
CA ASP A 520 24.33 -20.60 -0.17
C ASP A 520 23.31 -20.76 -1.32
N GLN A 521 23.29 -19.77 -2.21
CA GLN A 521 22.42 -19.77 -3.37
C GLN A 521 22.65 -20.97 -4.31
N THR A 522 23.89 -21.41 -4.50
CA THR A 522 24.23 -22.52 -5.38
C THR A 522 23.76 -23.85 -4.81
N ASP A 523 23.91 -24.03 -3.50
CA ASP A 523 23.41 -25.21 -2.80
C ASP A 523 21.88 -25.31 -2.91
N LEU A 524 21.17 -24.23 -2.58
CA LEU A 524 19.70 -24.18 -2.58
C LEU A 524 19.10 -24.31 -3.99
N GLN A 525 19.83 -23.90 -5.02
CA GLN A 525 19.46 -24.15 -6.43
C GLN A 525 19.61 -25.62 -6.80
N SER A 526 20.70 -26.25 -6.35
CA SER A 526 20.97 -27.65 -6.65
C SER A 526 19.95 -28.58 -5.98
N ARG A 527 19.55 -28.23 -4.75
CA ARG A 527 18.63 -29.03 -3.96
C ARG A 527 17.81 -28.16 -3.00
N PRO A 528 16.47 -28.24 -3.02
CA PRO A 528 15.63 -27.55 -2.05
C PRO A 528 15.97 -27.94 -0.61
N LEU A 529 16.00 -26.96 0.30
CA LEU A 529 16.37 -27.19 1.70
C LEU A 529 15.48 -28.26 2.36
N SER A 530 14.18 -28.25 2.11
CA SER A 530 13.26 -29.27 2.65
C SER A 530 13.67 -30.70 2.32
N ARG A 531 14.14 -30.95 1.09
CA ARG A 531 14.64 -32.27 0.66
C ARG A 531 16.00 -32.59 1.27
N GLU A 532 16.84 -31.60 1.41
CA GLU A 532 18.16 -31.73 2.00
C GLU A 532 18.08 -32.10 3.49
N LEU A 533 17.19 -31.46 4.26
CA LEU A 533 16.96 -31.75 5.67
C LEU A 533 16.46 -33.19 5.91
N LEU A 534 15.67 -33.75 4.99
CA LEU A 534 15.13 -35.11 5.12
C LEU A 534 16.10 -36.23 4.71
N SER A 535 17.09 -35.94 3.86
CA SER A 535 17.86 -37.00 3.18
C SER A 535 19.37 -36.93 3.36
N ASN A 536 19.89 -35.80 3.85
CA ASN A 536 21.32 -35.71 4.12
C ASN A 536 21.65 -36.35 5.49
N ASN A 537 22.66 -37.22 5.50
CA ASN A 537 23.17 -37.86 6.71
C ASN A 537 23.58 -36.87 7.82
N LYS A 538 23.88 -35.60 7.48
CA LYS A 538 24.14 -34.52 8.45
C LYS A 538 23.00 -34.33 9.45
N TYR A 539 21.75 -34.59 9.04
CA TYR A 539 20.54 -34.40 9.85
C TYR A 539 19.93 -35.72 10.33
N ASN A 540 20.63 -36.83 10.16
CA ASN A 540 20.14 -38.13 10.60
C ASN A 540 19.94 -38.14 12.13
N GLY A 541 18.76 -38.58 12.56
CA GLY A 541 18.39 -38.64 13.98
C GLY A 541 17.89 -37.32 14.58
N VAL A 542 17.73 -36.26 13.78
CA VAL A 542 16.97 -35.07 14.18
C VAL A 542 15.48 -35.39 14.11
N GLU A 543 14.74 -35.06 15.18
CA GLU A 543 13.32 -35.40 15.28
C GLU A 543 12.42 -34.18 15.01
N PHE A 544 12.88 -32.98 15.38
CA PHE A 544 12.07 -31.76 15.33
C PHE A 544 12.74 -30.61 14.59
N ILE A 545 11.92 -29.75 14.00
CA ILE A 545 12.24 -28.38 13.61
C ILE A 545 11.68 -27.47 14.71
N TYR A 546 12.51 -26.55 15.20
CA TYR A 546 12.13 -25.60 16.25
C TYR A 546 10.85 -24.82 15.86
N PRO A 547 9.90 -24.59 16.80
CA PRO A 547 9.98 -24.95 18.21
C PRO A 547 9.61 -26.41 18.51
N ASN A 548 8.69 -27.02 17.76
CA ASN A 548 8.24 -28.39 18.05
C ASN A 548 7.54 -29.08 16.86
N PHE A 549 7.98 -28.80 15.63
CA PHE A 549 7.42 -29.43 14.44
C PHE A 549 8.15 -30.74 14.14
N GLN A 550 7.47 -31.88 14.06
CA GLN A 550 8.13 -33.13 13.67
C GLN A 550 8.65 -33.02 12.22
N ILE A 551 9.93 -33.32 12.02
CA ILE A 551 10.62 -33.02 10.75
C ILE A 551 9.99 -33.73 9.55
N ASP A 552 9.64 -35.02 9.68
CA ASP A 552 9.05 -35.80 8.61
C ASP A 552 7.65 -35.31 8.25
N MET A 553 6.83 -35.00 9.26
CA MET A 553 5.47 -34.49 9.04
C MET A 553 5.49 -33.10 8.41
N ALA A 554 6.34 -32.21 8.93
CA ALA A 554 6.43 -30.81 8.51
C ALA A 554 6.96 -30.65 7.08
N LEU A 555 7.86 -31.53 6.64
CA LEU A 555 8.48 -31.45 5.32
C LEU A 555 7.88 -32.42 4.29
N GLY A 556 6.79 -33.12 4.64
CA GLY A 556 6.13 -34.09 3.75
C GLY A 556 6.97 -35.35 3.47
N GLY A 557 7.78 -35.77 4.44
CA GLY A 557 8.45 -37.07 4.47
C GLY A 557 7.42 -38.19 4.31
N ARG A 558 7.75 -39.20 3.51
CA ARG A 558 6.87 -40.36 3.32
C ARG A 558 6.73 -41.04 4.68
N GLU A 559 5.49 -41.21 5.17
CA GLU A 559 5.22 -42.14 6.25
C GLU A 559 5.86 -43.49 5.89
N ALA A 560 6.86 -43.91 6.67
CA ALA A 560 7.30 -45.28 6.68
C ALA A 560 6.22 -46.10 7.41
N GLY A 561 5.09 -46.29 6.73
CA GLY A 561 3.88 -46.91 7.25
C GLY A 561 3.12 -47.64 6.15
N ASN A 562 3.50 -48.89 5.91
CA ASN A 562 2.59 -49.97 5.51
C ASN A 562 1.53 -49.66 4.43
N THR A 563 1.93 -49.55 3.16
CA THR A 563 0.99 -49.76 2.04
C THR A 563 1.57 -50.71 1.00
N ASN A 564 1.36 -52.01 1.24
CA ASN A 564 1.24 -53.00 0.16
C ASN A 564 -0.05 -52.73 -0.63
N VAL A 565 -0.16 -51.55 -1.24
CA VAL A 565 -1.14 -51.27 -2.28
C VAL A 565 -0.33 -50.99 -3.54
N ARG A 566 -0.24 -52.02 -4.40
CA ARG A 566 0.20 -51.86 -5.78
C ARG A 566 -0.57 -50.68 -6.39
N LYS A 567 0.13 -49.59 -6.73
CA LYS A 567 -0.42 -48.59 -7.64
C LYS A 567 -0.85 -49.31 -8.92
N PRO A 568 -2.08 -49.08 -9.45
CA PRO A 568 -2.46 -49.65 -10.72
C PRO A 568 -1.50 -49.11 -11.79
N ARG A 569 -0.97 -50.01 -12.62
CA ARG A 569 -0.12 -49.61 -13.76
C ARG A 569 -0.97 -48.74 -14.67
N HIS A 570 -0.53 -47.50 -14.91
CA HIS A 570 -1.03 -46.73 -16.04
C HIS A 570 -0.65 -47.48 -17.32
N LEU A 571 -1.62 -48.16 -17.93
CA LEU A 571 -1.51 -48.58 -19.32
C LEU A 571 -1.48 -47.30 -20.16
N GLN A 572 -0.38 -47.12 -20.91
CA GLN A 572 -0.32 -46.12 -21.96
C GLN A 572 -1.42 -46.43 -22.99
N PRO A 573 -2.27 -45.46 -23.37
CA PRO A 573 -3.31 -45.71 -24.37
C PRO A 573 -2.64 -46.06 -25.70
N THR A 574 -2.96 -47.24 -26.23
CA THR A 574 -2.59 -47.64 -27.59
C THR A 574 -3.52 -46.91 -28.58
N PRO A 575 -3.07 -46.64 -29.83
CA PRO A 575 -3.81 -45.82 -30.81
C PRO A 575 -5.21 -46.34 -31.20
N VAL A 576 -5.60 -47.52 -30.75
CA VAL A 576 -6.89 -48.18 -31.07
C VAL A 576 -8.07 -47.58 -30.30
N TYR A 577 -7.85 -46.66 -29.36
CA TYR A 577 -8.93 -46.06 -28.56
C TYR A 577 -9.75 -45.00 -29.33
N PHE A 578 -9.26 -44.48 -30.46
CA PHE A 578 -9.93 -43.42 -31.22
C PHE A 578 -10.78 -43.92 -32.41
N ASP A 579 -10.64 -45.17 -32.84
CA ASP A 579 -11.39 -45.69 -34.00
C ASP A 579 -12.83 -46.15 -33.66
N ASN A 580 -13.20 -46.22 -32.37
CA ASN A 580 -14.51 -46.72 -31.94
C ASN A 580 -15.53 -45.63 -31.57
N GLN A 581 -15.21 -44.33 -31.74
CA GLN A 581 -16.14 -43.24 -31.43
C GLN A 581 -16.93 -42.72 -32.64
N GLU A 582 -16.60 -43.12 -33.87
CA GLU A 582 -17.39 -42.76 -35.07
C GLU A 582 -18.62 -43.66 -35.30
N ALA A 583 -18.80 -44.74 -34.53
CA ALA A 583 -19.96 -45.62 -34.65
C ALA A 583 -21.18 -45.20 -33.80
N ALA A 584 -21.06 -44.19 -32.94
CA ALA A 584 -22.11 -43.81 -31.97
C ALA A 584 -22.94 -42.58 -32.39
N VAL A 585 -22.72 -42.03 -33.59
CA VAL A 585 -23.49 -40.89 -34.14
C VAL A 585 -24.11 -41.28 -35.48
N ALA A 586 -24.85 -42.38 -35.49
CA ALA A 586 -25.78 -42.70 -36.58
C ALA A 586 -27.03 -43.38 -36.02
N ASN A 587 -28.18 -42.74 -36.25
CA ASN A 587 -29.56 -43.17 -36.03
C ASN A 587 -30.02 -43.21 -34.56
N PHE A 588 -30.68 -42.14 -34.10
CA PHE A 588 -32.15 -42.00 -34.08
C PHE A 588 -32.55 -40.55 -33.79
#